data_AF-A0A916Z2I3-F1
#
_entry.id   AF-A0A916Z2I3-F1
#
_cell.length_a   1.000
_cell.length_b   1.000
_cell.length_c   1.000
_cell.angle_alpha   90.00
_cell.angle_beta   90.00
_cell.angle_gamma   90.00
#
_symmetry.space_group_name_H-M   'P 1'
#
loop_
_entity.id
_entity.type
_entity.pdbx_description
1 polymer ?
#
loop_
_entity_poly.entity_id
_entity_poly.type
_entity_poly.pdbx_seq_one_letter_code
_entity_poly.pdbx_strand_id
1 'polypeptide(L)'
;MVGNRDMENFLLWGFYILTFYAFLPGLISRTFGFRVFKKGLANKEIALTFDDGPDPIYTPILLDLLKRYNAKATFFVVGIHAERHPELLKRMHDEGHIIGIHNYVHKSNWFMRPRTVTRQIHRTSELIRQATGVPSAYYRPPWGIVNLFDFSNMGHLQIILWSSLFGDWRKRVGAARLKKRLMKKLVPGEVILLHDCGATLGADLEAPANMLEALECYLEEGTHRGLRFVDISEMIAITDRNKNSRRELGWLKRATIACWMGWEKIFHFLFRVKSGGDDSIFHIRVVPYRGEPLKLSDGQIIKDKDEVIELHFDNSKLLRLMTEARSMMHVAIRLIREVEKGMPKLAAQIAGRQEFEHVQGLYGISMINRGAEQFGFSVLDLPKGLFDRMTRIYLKLLLLVLHPSGKRRVKDKGSKLTPRIIAMSMEEFWHRYGNGDDFTSKWSAAAGYEDKLQAPGRPAAVSHAVYDNGNAVRDFTP
;
A
#
# COMPACT_ATOMS: atom_id res chain seq x y z
N MET A 1 -39.78 23.57 25.06
CA MET A 1 -38.78 22.65 25.67
C MET A 1 -38.20 21.77 24.57
N VAL A 2 -37.17 22.24 23.87
CA VAL A 2 -36.34 21.39 23.01
C VAL A 2 -35.33 20.76 23.96
N GLY A 3 -35.52 19.47 24.23
CA GLY A 3 -35.02 18.82 25.43
C GLY A 3 -33.51 18.56 25.41
N ASN A 4 -32.92 18.56 26.61
CA ASN A 4 -31.53 18.20 26.94
C ASN A 4 -30.95 17.00 26.14
N ARG A 5 -31.79 16.07 25.67
CA ARG A 5 -31.39 14.91 24.87
C ARG A 5 -30.82 15.25 23.49
N ASP A 6 -31.26 16.33 22.84
CA ASP A 6 -30.72 16.72 21.52
C ASP A 6 -29.32 17.33 21.65
N MET A 7 -29.08 18.06 22.74
CA MET A 7 -27.76 18.62 23.10
C MET A 7 -26.80 17.51 23.53
N GLU A 8 -27.25 16.55 24.35
CA GLU A 8 -26.47 15.38 24.74
C GLU A 8 -26.14 14.50 23.52
N ASN A 9 -27.09 14.24 22.62
CA ASN A 9 -26.84 13.50 21.39
C ASN A 9 -25.88 14.26 20.46
N PHE A 10 -26.00 15.58 20.33
CA PHE A 10 -25.09 16.40 19.53
C PHE A 10 -23.66 16.39 20.11
N LEU A 11 -23.50 16.45 21.43
CA LEU A 11 -22.21 16.34 22.11
C LEU A 11 -21.64 14.92 22.03
N LEU A 12 -22.49 13.88 22.11
CA LEU A 12 -22.09 12.48 21.94
C LEU A 12 -21.63 12.21 20.50
N TRP A 13 -22.38 12.67 19.49
CA TRP A 13 -22.00 12.59 18.08
C TRP A 13 -20.75 13.41 17.80
N GLY A 14 -20.62 14.61 18.38
CA GLY A 14 -19.40 15.42 18.36
C GLY A 14 -18.20 14.67 18.93
N PHE A 15 -18.36 13.99 20.07
CA PHE A 15 -17.34 13.17 20.72
C PHE A 15 -16.97 11.91 19.91
N TYR A 16 -17.96 11.20 19.34
CA TYR A 16 -17.73 10.04 18.47
C TYR A 16 -17.03 10.43 17.17
N ILE A 17 -17.41 11.56 16.57
CA ILE A 17 -16.71 12.14 15.41
C ILE A 17 -15.29 12.52 15.83
N LEU A 18 -15.08 13.24 16.94
CA LEU A 18 -13.75 13.62 17.41
C LEU A 18 -12.83 12.40 17.64
N THR A 19 -13.37 11.35 18.27
CA THR A 19 -12.64 10.15 18.67
C THR A 19 -12.32 9.24 17.48
N PHE A 20 -13.28 8.94 16.62
CA PHE A 20 -13.08 8.00 15.50
C PHE A 20 -12.56 8.67 14.22
N TYR A 21 -12.75 9.97 14.05
CA TYR A 21 -12.34 10.69 12.84
C TYR A 21 -10.96 11.36 12.95
N ALA A 22 -10.56 11.81 14.16
CA ALA A 22 -9.32 12.54 14.38
C ALA A 22 -8.35 11.82 15.33
N PHE A 23 -8.83 11.36 16.48
CA PHE A 23 -7.97 10.77 17.51
C PHE A 23 -7.46 9.38 17.11
N LEU A 24 -8.35 8.48 16.69
CA LEU A 24 -7.98 7.09 16.37
C LEU A 24 -7.09 6.99 15.11
N PRO A 25 -7.33 7.71 13.99
CA PRO A 25 -6.41 7.70 12.84
C PRO A 25 -5.08 8.40 13.12
N GLY A 26 -5.09 9.51 13.87
CA GLY A 26 -3.87 10.21 14.28
C GLY A 26 -3.01 9.37 15.23
N LEU A 27 -3.65 8.67 16.18
CA LEU A 27 -3.01 7.71 17.06
C LEU A 27 -2.48 6.53 16.24
N ILE A 28 -3.29 5.89 15.41
CA ILE A 28 -2.88 4.74 14.58
C ILE A 28 -1.74 5.09 13.62
N SER A 29 -1.76 6.29 13.03
CA SER A 29 -0.68 6.78 12.17
C SER A 29 0.62 6.98 12.96
N ARG A 30 0.55 7.58 14.15
CA ARG A 30 1.72 7.79 15.02
C ARG A 30 2.24 6.50 15.64
N THR A 31 1.40 5.54 16.03
CA THR A 31 1.83 4.28 16.65
C THR A 31 2.17 3.19 15.64
N PHE A 32 1.45 3.06 14.53
CA PHE A 32 1.64 1.97 13.56
C PHE A 32 2.33 2.37 12.24
N GLY A 33 2.62 3.67 12.00
CA GLY A 33 3.40 4.11 10.84
C GLY A 33 2.77 3.85 9.47
N PHE A 34 1.44 3.69 9.42
CA PHE A 34 0.73 3.36 8.18
C PHE A 34 0.78 4.53 7.18
N ARG A 35 1.53 4.38 6.06
CA ARG A 35 1.73 5.38 4.99
C ARG A 35 2.39 6.70 5.42
N VAL A 36 3.02 6.71 6.59
CA VAL A 36 3.72 7.88 7.13
C VAL A 36 5.18 7.54 7.37
N PHE A 37 6.07 8.38 6.84
CA PHE A 37 7.48 8.35 7.21
C PHE A 37 7.75 9.42 8.28
N LYS A 38 8.35 9.02 9.40
CA LYS A 38 8.60 9.93 10.55
C LYS A 38 10.01 9.81 11.14
N LYS A 39 10.70 8.71 10.88
CA LYS A 39 12.05 8.42 11.38
C LYS A 39 12.72 7.44 10.45
N GLY A 40 13.98 7.69 10.14
CA GLY A 40 14.80 6.81 9.34
C GLY A 40 15.57 5.79 10.16
N LEU A 41 15.99 4.73 9.48
CA LEU A 41 16.96 3.77 9.97
C LEU A 41 18.29 4.10 9.30
N ALA A 42 19.07 4.96 9.92
CA ALA A 42 20.32 5.48 9.37
C ALA A 42 21.43 5.42 10.43
N ASN A 43 22.69 5.41 9.97
CA ASN A 43 23.86 5.31 10.85
C ASN A 43 24.54 6.66 11.05
N LYS A 44 24.45 7.58 10.08
CA LYS A 44 25.07 8.91 10.15
C LYS A 44 24.19 10.03 9.59
N GLU A 45 23.08 9.70 8.94
CA GLU A 45 22.26 10.66 8.23
C GLU A 45 21.15 11.24 9.13
N ILE A 46 20.82 12.51 8.93
CA ILE A 46 19.72 13.23 9.57
C ILE A 46 18.94 13.94 8.46
N ALA A 47 17.60 13.78 8.46
CA ALA A 47 16.75 14.43 7.47
C ALA A 47 16.31 15.81 7.97
N LEU A 48 16.68 16.85 7.24
CA LEU A 48 16.25 18.23 7.52
C LEU A 48 14.97 18.54 6.75
N THR A 49 13.94 19.01 7.46
CA THR A 49 12.68 19.42 6.84
C THR A 49 12.22 20.78 7.35
N PHE A 50 11.75 21.61 6.44
CA PHE A 50 11.31 22.98 6.71
C PHE A 50 9.87 23.16 6.22
N ASP A 51 8.99 23.63 7.10
CA ASP A 51 7.58 23.91 6.77
C ASP A 51 7.34 25.42 6.66
N ASP A 52 6.21 25.78 6.06
CA ASP A 52 5.59 27.11 6.01
C ASP A 52 6.14 28.10 4.97
N GLY A 53 7.35 27.91 4.45
CA GLY A 53 7.91 28.73 3.38
C GLY A 53 7.23 28.59 2.00
N PRO A 54 7.79 29.25 0.97
CA PRO A 54 8.97 30.12 1.03
C PRO A 54 8.67 31.52 1.58
N ASP A 55 9.55 32.03 2.44
CA ASP A 55 9.60 33.41 2.91
C ASP A 55 10.69 34.19 2.15
N PRO A 56 10.41 35.39 1.62
CA PRO A 56 11.37 36.12 0.79
C PRO A 56 12.60 36.64 1.54
N ILE A 57 12.58 36.67 2.87
CA ILE A 57 13.69 37.14 3.70
C ILE A 57 14.48 35.95 4.23
N TYR A 58 13.82 35.00 4.88
CA TYR A 58 14.50 33.94 5.63
C TYR A 58 14.87 32.72 4.78
N THR A 59 14.04 32.34 3.80
CA THR A 59 14.32 31.18 2.95
C THR A 59 15.62 31.35 2.13
N PRO A 60 15.94 32.52 1.54
CA PRO A 60 17.23 32.72 0.88
C PRO A 60 18.43 32.50 1.82
N ILE A 61 18.36 33.04 3.04
CA ILE A 61 19.42 32.92 4.04
C ILE A 61 19.59 31.46 4.47
N LEU A 62 18.48 30.74 4.62
CA LEU A 62 18.48 29.30 4.90
C LEU A 62 19.16 28.50 3.78
N LEU A 63 18.84 28.79 2.52
CA LEU A 63 19.45 28.12 1.37
C LEU A 63 20.98 28.35 1.34
N ASP A 64 21.41 29.59 1.56
CA ASP A 64 22.83 29.93 1.66
C ASP A 64 23.52 29.16 2.81
N LEU A 65 22.87 29.09 3.97
CA LEU A 65 23.37 28.33 5.12
C LEU A 65 23.50 26.84 4.79
N LEU A 66 22.47 26.21 4.21
CA LEU A 66 22.52 24.80 3.82
C LEU A 66 23.63 24.54 2.80
N LYS A 67 23.82 25.44 1.83
CA LYS A 67 24.90 25.38 0.85
C LYS A 67 26.28 25.43 1.49
N ARG A 68 26.51 26.31 2.48
CA ARG A 68 27.79 26.38 3.23
C ARG A 68 28.18 25.06 3.87
N TYR A 69 27.21 24.31 4.38
CA TYR A 69 27.44 23.01 5.02
C TYR A 69 27.23 21.81 4.10
N ASN A 70 27.05 22.03 2.79
CA ASN A 70 26.71 20.99 1.80
C ASN A 70 25.54 20.09 2.25
N ALA A 71 24.56 20.69 2.93
CA ALA A 71 23.40 20.01 3.48
C ALA A 71 22.25 19.98 2.46
N LYS A 72 21.57 18.83 2.34
CA LYS A 72 20.30 18.72 1.60
C LYS A 72 19.13 18.68 2.56
N ALA A 73 17.97 19.12 2.06
CA ALA A 73 16.78 19.32 2.88
C ALA A 73 15.50 19.13 2.05
N THR A 74 14.37 19.02 2.75
CA THR A 74 13.04 18.98 2.15
C THR A 74 12.20 20.16 2.64
N PHE A 75 11.70 20.97 1.72
CA PHE A 75 10.86 22.15 2.00
C PHE A 75 9.39 21.83 1.72
N PHE A 76 8.56 21.78 2.75
CA PHE A 76 7.11 21.64 2.61
C PHE A 76 6.48 23.04 2.47
N VAL A 77 6.25 23.44 1.22
CA VAL A 77 5.83 24.80 0.90
C VAL A 77 4.32 24.98 0.98
N VAL A 78 3.88 26.13 1.48
CA VAL A 78 2.49 26.54 1.44
C VAL A 78 2.24 27.23 0.10
N GLY A 79 1.23 26.76 -0.62
CA GLY A 79 1.00 27.15 -2.01
C GLY A 79 0.82 28.66 -2.24
N ILE A 80 0.20 29.40 -1.31
CA ILE A 80 0.06 30.87 -1.45
C ILE A 80 1.40 31.60 -1.37
N HIS A 81 2.37 31.08 -0.61
CA HIS A 81 3.72 31.61 -0.55
C HIS A 81 4.51 31.20 -1.78
N ALA A 82 4.38 29.94 -2.20
CA ALA A 82 4.98 29.42 -3.42
C ALA A 82 4.53 30.16 -4.70
N GLU A 83 3.25 30.56 -4.77
CA GLU A 83 2.71 31.33 -5.89
C GLU A 83 3.29 32.74 -5.97
N ARG A 84 3.64 33.34 -4.82
CA ARG A 84 4.24 34.68 -4.75
C ARG A 84 5.74 34.68 -5.01
N HIS A 85 6.41 33.56 -4.73
CA HIS A 85 7.87 33.43 -4.80
C HIS A 85 8.31 32.19 -5.62
N PRO A 86 7.87 32.04 -6.88
CA PRO A 86 8.25 30.91 -7.72
C PRO A 86 9.77 30.83 -7.98
N GLU A 87 10.48 31.95 -7.93
CA GLU A 87 11.93 32.03 -8.03
C GLU A 87 12.62 31.26 -6.90
N LEU A 88 12.05 31.25 -5.69
CA LEU A 88 12.60 30.51 -4.56
C LEU A 88 12.34 29.01 -4.69
N LEU A 89 11.22 28.60 -5.29
CA LEU A 89 10.98 27.19 -5.64
C LEU A 89 12.01 26.71 -6.65
N LYS A 90 12.25 27.49 -7.70
CA LYS A 90 13.27 27.16 -8.68
C LYS A 90 14.66 27.06 -8.04
N ARG A 91 15.02 28.04 -7.19
CA ARG A 91 16.29 28.03 -6.46
C ARG A 91 16.45 26.80 -5.57
N MET A 92 15.43 26.43 -4.79
CA MET A 92 15.43 25.19 -3.99
C MET A 92 15.73 23.96 -4.86
N HIS A 93 15.07 23.87 -6.01
CA HIS A 93 15.24 22.75 -6.94
C HIS A 93 16.64 22.73 -7.58
N ASP A 94 17.11 23.87 -8.10
CA ASP A 94 18.42 24.01 -8.75
C ASP A 94 19.57 23.73 -7.77
N GLU A 95 19.39 24.07 -6.49
CA GLU A 95 20.34 23.73 -5.42
C GLU A 95 20.21 22.28 -4.91
N GLY A 96 19.31 21.47 -5.49
CA GLY A 96 19.18 20.04 -5.23
C GLY A 96 18.38 19.68 -3.97
N HIS A 97 17.51 20.57 -3.49
CA HIS A 97 16.58 20.28 -2.41
C HIS A 97 15.28 19.67 -2.94
N ILE A 98 14.54 18.98 -2.08
CA ILE A 98 13.23 18.42 -2.40
C ILE A 98 12.13 19.38 -1.98
N ILE A 99 11.13 19.58 -2.83
CA ILE A 99 9.97 20.42 -2.53
C ILE A 99 8.74 19.53 -2.30
N GLY A 100 8.21 19.57 -1.09
CA GLY A 100 7.00 18.91 -0.63
C GLY A 100 5.81 19.88 -0.59
N ILE A 101 4.60 19.32 -0.52
CA ILE A 101 3.36 20.10 -0.42
C ILE A 101 2.94 20.29 1.04
N HIS A 102 2.64 21.53 1.45
CA HIS A 102 2.06 21.88 2.75
C HIS A 102 0.70 22.58 2.64
N ASN A 103 -0.18 22.03 1.79
CA ASN A 103 -1.43 22.66 1.32
C ASN A 103 -1.21 23.98 0.56
N TYR A 104 -2.31 24.61 0.13
CA TYR A 104 -2.26 25.92 -0.54
C TYR A 104 -2.40 27.06 0.46
N VAL A 105 -3.24 26.88 1.49
CA VAL A 105 -3.28 27.75 2.67
C VAL A 105 -2.96 26.94 3.92
N HIS A 106 -2.27 27.56 4.89
CA HIS A 106 -1.88 26.93 6.15
C HIS A 106 -3.07 26.81 7.12
N LYS A 107 -4.00 25.90 6.79
CA LYS A 107 -5.19 25.56 7.60
C LYS A 107 -5.24 24.05 7.84
N SER A 108 -5.64 23.60 9.03
CA SER A 108 -5.82 22.16 9.26
C SER A 108 -6.78 21.56 8.25
N ASN A 109 -6.43 20.37 7.78
CA ASN A 109 -7.35 19.50 7.09
C ASN A 109 -8.61 19.18 7.91
N TRP A 110 -8.56 19.30 9.24
CA TRP A 110 -9.71 19.09 10.12
C TRP A 110 -10.84 20.10 9.88
N PHE A 111 -10.50 21.34 9.53
CA PHE A 111 -11.48 22.41 9.28
C PHE A 111 -11.89 22.51 7.81
N MET A 112 -11.57 21.49 7.00
CA MET A 112 -11.73 21.54 5.55
C MET A 112 -12.41 20.27 5.01
N ARG A 113 -13.28 20.45 4.03
CA ARG A 113 -13.93 19.32 3.34
C ARG A 113 -12.87 18.54 2.53
N PRO A 114 -13.00 17.20 2.36
CA PRO A 114 -12.03 16.40 1.62
C PRO A 114 -11.74 16.90 0.18
N ARG A 115 -12.78 17.36 -0.52
CA ARG A 115 -12.63 17.98 -1.85
C ARG A 115 -11.80 19.25 -1.80
N THR A 116 -11.91 20.05 -0.74
CA THR A 116 -11.12 21.27 -0.55
C THR A 116 -9.65 20.93 -0.34
N VAL A 117 -9.34 19.96 0.53
CA VAL A 117 -7.97 19.48 0.75
C VAL A 117 -7.35 19.01 -0.57
N THR A 118 -8.09 18.22 -1.35
CA THR A 118 -7.61 17.70 -2.65
C THR A 118 -7.29 18.83 -3.63
N ARG A 119 -8.15 19.86 -3.72
CA ARG A 119 -7.89 21.03 -4.58
C ARG A 119 -6.66 21.82 -4.12
N GLN A 120 -6.48 21.98 -2.82
CA GLN A 120 -5.32 22.68 -2.29
C GLN A 120 -4.02 21.96 -2.62
N ILE A 121 -3.98 20.65 -2.39
CA ILE A 121 -2.81 19.82 -2.73
C ILE A 121 -2.52 19.90 -4.23
N HIS A 122 -3.54 19.75 -5.07
CA HIS A 122 -3.37 19.80 -6.53
C HIS A 122 -2.88 21.17 -6.99
N ARG A 123 -3.41 22.26 -6.42
CA ARG A 123 -2.98 23.62 -6.77
C ARG A 123 -1.52 23.85 -6.39
N THR A 124 -1.10 23.49 -5.18
CA THR A 124 0.31 23.60 -4.77
C THR A 124 1.21 22.70 -5.60
N SER A 125 0.78 21.47 -5.90
CA SER A 125 1.53 20.55 -6.78
C SER A 125 1.77 21.13 -8.16
N GLU A 126 0.79 21.85 -8.72
CA GLU A 126 0.89 22.47 -10.03
C GLU A 126 1.87 23.65 -10.01
N LEU A 127 1.83 24.48 -8.96
CA LEU A 127 2.81 25.57 -8.78
C LEU A 127 4.25 25.03 -8.70
N ILE A 128 4.47 23.95 -7.94
CA ILE A 128 5.78 23.27 -7.86
C ILE A 128 6.19 22.75 -9.25
N ARG A 129 5.28 22.09 -9.98
CA ARG A 129 5.56 21.57 -11.32
C ARG A 129 5.91 22.68 -12.30
N GLN A 130 5.21 23.81 -12.26
CA GLN A 130 5.50 24.95 -13.12
C GLN A 130 6.86 25.58 -12.84
N ALA A 131 7.25 25.69 -11.57
CA ALA A 131 8.53 26.27 -11.18
C ALA A 131 9.74 25.34 -11.43
N THR A 132 9.54 24.02 -11.31
CA THR A 132 10.65 23.04 -11.28
C THR A 132 10.63 22.02 -12.44
N GLY A 133 9.56 21.96 -13.21
CA GLY A 133 9.34 20.95 -14.24
C GLY A 133 8.92 19.57 -13.70
N VAL A 134 8.95 19.34 -12.39
CA VAL A 134 8.63 18.05 -11.76
C VAL A 134 7.53 18.16 -10.70
N PRO A 135 6.57 17.21 -10.63
CA PRO A 135 5.58 17.20 -9.57
C PRO A 135 6.19 16.77 -8.24
N SER A 136 5.64 17.26 -7.14
CA SER A 136 6.05 16.79 -5.81
C SER A 136 5.60 15.34 -5.56
N ALA A 137 6.46 14.57 -4.88
CA ALA A 137 6.17 13.22 -4.40
C ALA A 137 5.78 13.18 -2.91
N TYR A 138 5.94 14.29 -2.19
CA TYR A 138 5.83 14.33 -0.73
C TYR A 138 4.81 15.35 -0.27
N TYR A 139 4.10 15.01 0.80
CA TYR A 139 3.10 15.87 1.41
C TYR A 139 3.23 15.83 2.94
N ARG A 140 3.10 16.99 3.56
CA ARG A 140 2.97 17.10 5.02
C ARG A 140 1.69 17.90 5.30
N PRO A 141 0.74 17.37 6.09
CA PRO A 141 -0.44 18.14 6.46
C PRO A 141 -0.08 19.24 7.45
N PRO A 142 -0.70 20.44 7.35
CA PRO A 142 -0.60 21.47 8.38
C PRO A 142 -0.91 20.92 9.78
N TRP A 143 -0.06 21.29 10.73
CA TRP A 143 -0.08 20.82 12.13
C TRP A 143 0.15 19.31 12.33
N GLY A 144 0.54 18.57 11.29
CA GLY A 144 0.76 17.13 11.34
C GLY A 144 -0.50 16.31 11.64
N ILE A 145 -1.68 16.93 11.51
CA ILE A 145 -2.97 16.27 11.76
C ILE A 145 -3.38 15.54 10.48
N VAL A 146 -3.28 14.21 10.52
CA VAL A 146 -3.75 13.31 9.46
C VAL A 146 -5.18 12.87 9.76
N ASN A 147 -6.05 12.94 8.75
CA ASN A 147 -7.39 12.37 8.81
C ASN A 147 -7.52 11.15 7.88
N LEU A 148 -8.63 10.41 7.97
CA LEU A 148 -8.84 9.20 7.15
C LEU A 148 -8.87 9.50 5.63
N PHE A 149 -9.18 10.74 5.25
CA PHE A 149 -9.27 11.18 3.86
C PHE A 149 -7.91 11.45 3.24
N ASP A 150 -6.95 11.91 4.04
CA ASP A 150 -5.56 12.07 3.63
C ASP A 150 -5.01 10.74 3.08
N PHE A 151 -5.31 9.62 3.74
CA PHE A 151 -4.92 8.29 3.27
C PHE A 151 -5.69 7.80 2.03
N SER A 152 -6.81 8.44 1.70
CA SER A 152 -7.74 7.99 0.65
C SER A 152 -7.56 8.70 -0.69
N ASN A 153 -7.13 9.95 -0.68
CA ASN A 153 -7.26 10.87 -1.82
C ASN A 153 -5.92 11.46 -2.30
N MET A 154 -4.80 11.08 -1.69
CA MET A 154 -3.49 11.68 -1.96
C MET A 154 -2.73 11.06 -3.14
N GLY A 155 -3.36 10.20 -3.94
CA GLY A 155 -2.75 9.67 -5.17
C GLY A 155 -1.37 9.05 -4.91
N HIS A 156 -0.35 9.55 -5.62
CA HIS A 156 1.07 9.18 -5.57
C HIS A 156 1.85 9.72 -4.36
N LEU A 157 1.30 10.68 -3.60
CA LEU A 157 2.03 11.38 -2.54
C LEU A 157 2.27 10.49 -1.32
N GLN A 158 3.47 10.61 -0.76
CA GLN A 158 3.86 10.01 0.53
C GLN A 158 3.77 11.05 1.65
N ILE A 159 3.13 10.67 2.76
CA ILE A 159 2.99 11.55 3.92
C ILE A 159 4.28 11.51 4.74
N ILE A 160 4.86 12.68 4.97
CA ILE A 160 6.06 12.86 5.78
C ILE A 160 5.69 13.62 7.05
N LEU A 161 5.94 13.02 8.21
CA LEU A 161 5.89 13.68 9.51
C LEU A 161 7.31 13.86 10.05
N TRP A 162 7.48 13.87 11.38
CA TRP A 162 8.74 14.14 12.04
C TRP A 162 8.90 13.27 13.28
N SER A 163 10.16 13.06 13.70
CA SER A 163 10.50 12.42 14.97
C SER A 163 10.80 13.44 16.06
N SER A 164 11.16 14.67 15.68
CA SER A 164 11.54 15.73 16.60
C SER A 164 10.93 17.08 16.21
N LEU A 165 10.39 17.78 17.21
CA LEU A 165 9.69 19.07 17.11
C LEU A 165 10.22 20.00 18.20
N PHE A 166 10.53 21.25 17.86
CA PHE A 166 11.33 22.10 18.74
C PHE A 166 10.62 23.37 19.22
N GLY A 167 9.48 23.74 18.63
CA GLY A 167 8.79 24.99 18.94
C GLY A 167 9.48 26.22 18.37
N ASP A 168 10.29 26.03 17.32
CA ASP A 168 11.12 27.05 16.66
C ASP A 168 10.29 28.18 16.05
N TRP A 169 9.01 27.94 15.74
CA TRP A 169 8.05 28.97 15.28
C TRP A 169 7.63 29.98 16.35
N ARG A 170 8.11 29.85 17.61
CA ARG A 170 7.81 30.81 18.69
C ARG A 170 9.06 31.58 19.09
N LYS A 171 9.03 32.90 18.93
CA LYS A 171 10.10 33.84 19.31
C LYS A 171 10.53 33.64 20.77
N ARG A 172 9.58 33.40 21.68
CA ARG A 172 9.85 33.18 23.12
C ARG A 172 10.75 31.97 23.43
N VAL A 173 10.93 31.04 22.50
CA VAL A 173 11.86 29.93 22.71
C VAL A 173 13.29 30.45 22.69
N GLY A 174 13.61 31.36 21.77
CA GLY A 174 14.95 31.94 21.60
C GLY A 174 15.99 30.96 21.08
N ALA A 175 17.02 31.49 20.40
CA ALA A 175 18.07 30.69 19.76
C ALA A 175 18.80 29.75 20.74
N ALA A 176 19.22 30.24 21.90
CA ALA A 176 19.98 29.45 22.88
C ALA A 176 19.20 28.20 23.39
N ARG A 177 17.90 28.35 23.66
CA ARG A 177 17.06 27.23 24.10
C ARG A 177 16.79 26.28 22.94
N LEU A 178 16.54 26.82 21.75
CA LEU A 178 16.33 26.04 20.53
C LEU A 178 17.56 25.18 20.21
N LYS A 179 18.75 25.77 20.22
CA LYS A 179 20.05 25.09 20.10
C LYS A 179 20.15 23.91 21.08
N LYS A 180 19.89 24.14 22.37
CA LYS A 180 19.93 23.07 23.38
C LYS A 180 18.96 21.93 23.08
N ARG A 181 17.78 22.22 22.52
CA ARG A 181 16.81 21.19 22.13
C ARG A 181 17.26 20.43 20.87
N LEU A 182 17.77 21.14 19.86
CA LEU A 182 18.32 20.56 18.64
C LEU A 182 19.47 19.59 18.94
N MET A 183 20.43 20.00 19.76
CA MET A 183 21.59 19.16 20.11
C MET A 183 21.21 17.82 20.76
N LYS A 184 20.14 17.78 21.56
CA LYS A 184 19.62 16.51 22.12
C LYS A 184 19.11 15.54 21.05
N LYS A 185 18.86 16.02 19.85
CA LYS A 185 18.36 15.28 18.69
C LYS A 185 19.39 15.23 17.56
N LEU A 186 20.66 15.50 17.86
CA LEU A 186 21.79 15.27 16.94
C LEU A 186 22.15 13.77 16.94
N VAL A 187 21.21 12.97 16.45
CA VAL A 187 21.24 11.50 16.44
C VAL A 187 20.83 11.01 15.05
N PRO A 188 21.51 10.00 14.47
CA PRO A 188 21.15 9.45 13.17
C PRO A 188 19.70 8.97 13.06
N GLY A 189 19.15 9.11 11.86
CA GLY A 189 17.79 8.70 11.50
C GLY A 189 16.70 9.68 11.93
N GLU A 190 17.03 10.77 12.62
CA GLU A 190 16.04 11.79 12.97
C GLU A 190 15.51 12.51 11.71
N VAL A 191 14.20 12.78 11.71
CA VAL A 191 13.53 13.69 10.77
C VAL A 191 13.19 14.95 11.58
N ILE A 192 13.98 15.99 11.34
CA ILE A 192 13.96 17.27 12.03
C ILE A 192 12.92 18.17 11.34
N LEU A 193 11.90 18.62 12.08
CA LEU A 193 10.94 19.63 11.62
C LEU A 193 11.32 21.01 12.17
N LEU A 194 11.56 21.95 11.26
CA LEU A 194 11.79 23.38 11.50
C LEU A 194 10.90 24.21 10.56
N HIS A 195 10.87 25.53 10.72
CA HIS A 195 10.00 26.43 9.96
C HIS A 195 10.82 27.63 9.45
N ASP A 196 10.74 27.90 8.16
CA ASP A 196 11.46 29.00 7.51
C ASP A 196 10.57 30.24 7.26
N CYS A 197 9.30 30.17 7.63
CA CYS A 197 8.34 31.27 7.53
C CYS A 197 7.63 31.53 8.87
N GLY A 198 7.62 32.79 9.30
CA GLY A 198 6.94 33.23 10.53
C GLY A 198 5.55 33.82 10.31
N ALA A 199 5.06 33.85 9.06
CA ALA A 199 3.82 34.54 8.66
C ALA A 199 2.58 33.62 8.67
N THR A 200 2.73 32.35 9.04
CA THR A 200 1.62 31.39 9.14
C THR A 200 0.89 31.49 10.48
N LEU A 201 -0.36 31.02 10.50
CA LEU A 201 -1.19 31.07 11.71
C LEU A 201 -0.54 30.29 12.86
N GLY A 202 -0.15 31.02 13.92
CA GLY A 202 0.44 30.47 15.15
C GLY A 202 1.97 30.55 15.23
N ALA A 203 2.64 31.08 14.19
CA ALA A 203 4.06 31.40 14.18
C ALA A 203 4.31 32.89 14.46
N ASP A 204 5.49 33.20 15.01
CA ASP A 204 5.94 34.58 15.22
C ASP A 204 6.87 35.01 14.06
N LEU A 205 6.72 36.24 13.55
CA LEU A 205 7.44 36.75 12.37
C LEU A 205 8.97 36.65 12.45
N GLU A 206 9.54 36.85 13.65
CA GLU A 206 11.00 36.83 13.87
C GLU A 206 11.51 35.46 14.37
N ALA A 207 10.63 34.48 14.47
CA ALA A 207 11.01 33.14 14.90
C ALA A 207 12.05 32.46 13.97
N PRO A 208 11.97 32.60 12.62
CA PRO A 208 12.96 32.01 11.73
C PRO A 208 14.39 32.50 11.96
N ALA A 209 14.59 33.74 12.42
CA ALA A 209 15.92 34.25 12.76
C ALA A 209 16.58 33.44 13.89
N ASN A 210 15.81 33.13 14.94
CA ASN A 210 16.27 32.27 16.04
C ASN A 210 16.53 30.83 15.58
N MET A 211 15.73 30.35 14.62
CA MET A 211 15.89 29.03 14.02
C MET A 211 17.22 28.94 13.25
N LEU A 212 17.54 29.94 12.42
CA LEU A 212 18.78 29.98 11.64
C LEU A 212 20.03 29.96 12.53
N GLU A 213 20.07 30.78 13.59
CA GLU A 213 21.19 30.82 14.54
C GLU A 213 21.40 29.46 15.23
N ALA A 214 20.31 28.83 15.67
CA ALA A 214 20.36 27.53 16.32
C ALA A 214 20.72 26.40 15.33
N LEU A 215 20.26 26.49 14.08
CA LEU A 215 20.53 25.54 13.01
C LEU A 215 21.99 25.57 12.58
N GLU A 216 22.61 26.74 12.46
CA GLU A 216 24.02 26.86 12.11
C GLU A 216 24.92 26.11 13.10
N CYS A 217 24.71 26.33 14.41
CA CYS A 217 25.38 25.55 15.45
C CYS A 217 25.15 24.03 15.29
N TYR A 218 23.93 23.62 14.94
CA TYR A 218 23.56 22.21 14.77
C TYR A 218 24.22 21.56 13.55
N LEU A 219 24.32 22.29 12.44
CA LEU A 219 25.01 21.85 11.23
C LEU A 219 26.51 21.73 11.47
N GLU A 220 27.11 22.71 12.15
CA GLU A 220 28.53 22.72 12.50
C GLU A 220 28.90 21.49 13.36
N GLU A 221 28.22 21.32 14.49
CA GLU A 221 28.49 20.20 15.40
C GLU A 221 28.19 18.84 14.72
N GLY A 222 27.13 18.75 13.92
CA GLY A 222 26.82 17.53 13.19
C GLY A 222 27.90 17.16 12.18
N THR A 223 28.40 18.16 11.44
CA THR A 223 29.49 17.98 10.47
C THR A 223 30.77 17.54 11.18
N HIS A 224 31.11 18.18 12.30
CA HIS A 224 32.26 17.79 13.14
C HIS A 224 32.16 16.34 13.64
N ARG A 225 30.96 15.87 13.95
CA ARG A 225 30.69 14.47 14.35
C ARG A 225 30.56 13.49 13.17
N GLY A 226 30.80 13.94 11.94
CA GLY A 226 30.72 13.10 10.73
C GLY A 226 29.30 12.73 10.31
N LEU A 227 28.30 13.45 10.80
CA LEU A 227 26.90 13.28 10.38
C LEU A 227 26.67 13.94 9.02
N ARG A 228 25.66 13.44 8.30
CA ARG A 228 25.24 13.96 7.00
C ARG A 228 23.82 14.47 7.07
N PHE A 229 23.58 15.65 6.51
CA PHE A 229 22.25 16.25 6.42
C PHE A 229 21.68 16.00 5.02
N VAL A 230 20.57 15.26 4.98
CA VAL A 230 19.99 14.73 3.75
C VAL A 230 18.52 15.15 3.60
N ASP A 231 18.00 15.07 2.38
CA ASP A 231 16.56 15.21 2.15
C ASP A 231 15.79 13.91 2.51
N ILE A 232 14.47 14.00 2.46
CA ILE A 232 13.60 12.88 2.85
C ILE A 232 13.67 11.69 1.88
N SER A 233 13.93 11.92 0.59
CA SER A 233 14.04 10.87 -0.41
C SER A 233 15.24 9.98 -0.13
N GLU A 234 16.40 10.61 0.10
CA GLU A 234 17.62 9.89 0.47
C GLU A 234 17.45 9.17 1.81
N MET A 235 16.86 9.81 2.81
CA MET A 235 16.59 9.18 4.11
C MET A 235 15.70 7.94 4.00
N ILE A 236 14.66 7.98 3.17
CA ILE A 236 13.80 6.82 2.88
C ILE A 236 14.61 5.73 2.20
N ALA A 237 15.40 6.06 1.17
CA ALA A 237 16.21 5.09 0.44
C ALA A 237 17.25 4.39 1.34
N ILE A 238 17.92 5.14 2.21
CA ILE A 238 18.86 4.60 3.21
C ILE A 238 18.13 3.70 4.20
N THR A 239 16.96 4.14 4.67
CA THR A 239 16.14 3.38 5.61
C THR A 239 15.71 2.04 5.01
N ASP A 240 15.26 2.03 3.76
CA ASP A 240 14.81 0.82 3.11
C ASP A 240 15.99 -0.11 2.77
N ARG A 241 17.16 0.43 2.40
CA ARG A 241 18.40 -0.34 2.29
C ARG A 241 18.77 -1.00 3.62
N ASN A 242 18.71 -0.25 4.72
CA ASN A 242 19.05 -0.74 6.05
C ASN A 242 18.02 -1.71 6.64
N LYS A 243 16.74 -1.59 6.25
CA LYS A 243 15.71 -2.60 6.57
C LYS A 243 15.96 -3.90 5.83
N ASN A 244 16.36 -3.81 4.55
CA ASN A 244 16.65 -4.99 3.73
C ASN A 244 17.92 -5.72 4.20
N SER A 245 18.90 -5.00 4.75
CA SER A 245 20.10 -5.60 5.37
C SER A 245 19.84 -6.13 6.80
N ARG A 246 18.98 -5.48 7.58
CA ARG A 246 18.53 -5.95 8.91
C ARG A 246 17.28 -6.82 8.82
N ARG A 247 17.28 -7.84 7.97
CA ARG A 247 16.15 -8.73 7.72
C ARG A 247 15.83 -9.65 8.93
N GLU A 248 15.70 -9.08 10.13
CA GLU A 248 14.97 -9.66 11.25
C GLU A 248 13.66 -8.91 11.41
N LEU A 249 12.55 -9.63 11.22
CA LEU A 249 11.21 -9.07 11.41
C LEU A 249 11.07 -8.54 12.85
N GLY A 250 10.57 -7.31 13.01
CA GLY A 250 10.28 -6.74 14.33
C GLY A 250 9.34 -7.63 15.15
N TRP A 251 9.56 -7.69 16.46
CA TRP A 251 8.88 -8.61 17.40
C TRP A 251 7.36 -8.60 17.29
N LEU A 252 6.73 -7.43 17.06
CA LEU A 252 5.28 -7.32 16.91
C LEU A 252 4.79 -8.05 15.64
N LYS A 253 5.56 -7.95 14.55
CA LYS A 253 5.29 -8.65 13.29
C LYS A 253 5.59 -10.15 13.43
N ARG A 254 6.64 -10.53 14.18
CA ARG A 254 6.89 -11.94 14.55
C ARG A 254 5.75 -12.51 15.39
N ALA A 255 5.22 -11.74 16.34
CA ALA A 255 4.11 -12.15 17.18
C ALA A 255 2.81 -12.27 16.37
N THR A 256 2.49 -11.30 15.50
CA THR A 256 1.32 -11.41 14.60
C THR A 256 1.45 -12.57 13.63
N ILE A 257 2.63 -12.79 13.03
CA ILE A 257 2.88 -13.93 12.16
C ILE A 257 2.83 -15.23 12.96
N ALA A 258 3.36 -15.28 14.18
CA ALA A 258 3.30 -16.47 15.03
C ALA A 258 1.86 -16.79 15.47
N CYS A 259 1.07 -15.78 15.84
CA CYS A 259 -0.36 -15.95 16.13
C CYS A 259 -1.14 -16.40 14.89
N TRP A 260 -0.82 -15.85 13.72
CA TRP A 260 -1.41 -16.27 12.44
C TRP A 260 -1.02 -17.69 12.08
N MET A 261 0.26 -18.04 12.13
CA MET A 261 0.74 -19.41 11.85
C MET A 261 0.24 -20.40 12.89
N GLY A 262 0.03 -19.97 14.14
CA GLY A 262 -0.65 -20.73 15.18
C GLY A 262 -2.11 -20.99 14.81
N TRP A 263 -2.84 -19.96 14.37
CA TRP A 263 -4.21 -20.11 13.85
C TRP A 263 -4.26 -21.00 12.61
N GLU A 264 -3.30 -20.89 11.69
CA GLU A 264 -3.20 -21.71 10.48
C GLU A 264 -2.95 -23.19 10.82
N LYS A 265 -2.06 -23.48 11.78
CA LYS A 265 -1.88 -24.86 12.29
C LYS A 265 -3.15 -25.41 12.93
N ILE A 266 -3.86 -24.59 13.72
CA ILE A 266 -5.14 -24.96 14.33
C ILE A 266 -6.19 -25.20 13.24
N PHE A 267 -6.24 -24.37 12.19
CA PHE A 267 -7.14 -24.52 11.04
C PHE A 267 -6.82 -25.79 10.24
N HIS A 268 -5.55 -26.05 9.92
CA HIS A 268 -5.13 -27.25 9.20
C HIS A 268 -5.46 -28.52 9.99
N PHE A 269 -5.30 -28.48 11.31
CA PHE A 269 -5.67 -29.58 12.20
C PHE A 269 -7.20 -29.78 12.27
N LEU A 270 -7.98 -28.72 12.49
CA LEU A 270 -9.45 -28.79 12.60
C LEU A 270 -10.12 -29.19 11.28
N PHE A 271 -9.58 -28.77 10.14
CA PHE A 271 -10.20 -28.96 8.82
C PHE A 271 -9.47 -29.97 7.92
N ARG A 272 -8.49 -30.73 8.44
CA ARG A 272 -7.77 -31.83 7.76
C ARG A 272 -7.25 -31.47 6.35
N VAL A 273 -6.71 -30.27 6.21
CA VAL A 273 -6.21 -29.73 4.92
C VAL A 273 -4.87 -30.40 4.56
N LYS A 274 -4.78 -31.03 3.37
CA LYS A 274 -3.56 -31.73 2.90
C LYS A 274 -2.74 -30.80 2.00
N SER A 275 -1.40 -30.92 2.03
CA SER A 275 -0.53 -30.21 1.07
C SER A 275 -0.81 -30.72 -0.34
N GLY A 276 -0.84 -29.83 -1.33
CA GLY A 276 -0.97 -30.15 -2.76
C GLY A 276 0.29 -30.74 -3.40
N GLY A 277 1.12 -31.45 -2.62
CA GLY A 277 2.41 -32.03 -3.01
C GLY A 277 3.63 -31.33 -2.40
N ASP A 278 4.83 -31.87 -2.66
CA ASP A 278 6.10 -31.22 -2.30
C ASP A 278 6.30 -29.97 -3.15
N ASP A 279 6.52 -28.86 -2.46
CA ASP A 279 6.72 -27.55 -3.05
C ASP A 279 5.55 -27.04 -3.94
N SER A 280 4.30 -27.43 -3.65
CA SER A 280 3.11 -26.89 -4.32
C SER A 280 2.68 -25.51 -3.79
N ILE A 281 2.06 -24.66 -4.62
CA ILE A 281 1.44 -23.39 -4.18
C ILE A 281 0.03 -23.60 -3.60
N PHE A 282 -0.52 -24.80 -3.72
CA PHE A 282 -1.86 -25.14 -3.29
C PHE A 282 -1.86 -26.10 -2.10
N HIS A 283 -2.78 -25.85 -1.17
CA HIS A 283 -3.32 -26.84 -0.25
C HIS A 283 -4.69 -27.28 -0.77
N ILE A 284 -5.02 -28.54 -0.56
CA ILE A 284 -6.25 -29.16 -1.05
C ILE A 284 -7.02 -29.85 0.06
N ARG A 285 -8.35 -29.86 -0.09
CA ARG A 285 -9.24 -30.72 0.68
C ARG A 285 -10.42 -31.15 -0.19
N VAL A 286 -10.92 -32.36 0.02
CA VAL A 286 -12.16 -32.80 -0.60
C VAL A 286 -13.32 -32.40 0.32
N VAL A 287 -14.29 -31.68 -0.24
CA VAL A 287 -15.48 -31.24 0.49
C VAL A 287 -16.71 -31.39 -0.40
N PRO A 288 -17.90 -31.68 0.18
CA PRO A 288 -19.14 -31.60 -0.57
C PRO A 288 -19.43 -30.12 -0.89
N TYR A 289 -19.62 -29.80 -2.16
CA TYR A 289 -20.04 -28.48 -2.59
C TYR A 289 -21.40 -28.15 -1.98
N ARG A 290 -21.57 -26.92 -1.47
CA ARG A 290 -22.84 -26.45 -0.92
C ARG A 290 -23.16 -25.10 -1.52
N GLY A 291 -24.19 -25.03 -2.37
CA GLY A 291 -24.57 -23.80 -3.06
C GLY A 291 -25.39 -24.04 -4.32
N GLU A 292 -25.63 -22.94 -5.04
CA GLU A 292 -26.31 -22.96 -6.34
C GLU A 292 -25.50 -23.73 -7.39
N PRO A 293 -26.13 -24.48 -8.31
CA PRO A 293 -25.40 -25.21 -9.34
C PRO A 293 -24.44 -24.33 -10.14
N LEU A 294 -23.16 -24.70 -10.17
CA LEU A 294 -22.12 -23.97 -10.89
C LEU A 294 -22.07 -24.46 -12.33
N LYS A 295 -22.52 -23.63 -13.28
CA LYS A 295 -22.36 -23.89 -14.71
C LYS A 295 -20.96 -23.49 -15.15
N LEU A 296 -20.20 -24.46 -15.65
CA LEU A 296 -18.81 -24.29 -16.05
C LEU A 296 -18.69 -24.01 -17.56
N SER A 297 -17.55 -23.48 -17.98
CA SER A 297 -17.29 -23.02 -19.35
C SER A 297 -17.18 -24.14 -20.39
N ASP A 298 -16.95 -25.37 -19.93
CA ASP A 298 -16.94 -26.61 -20.72
C ASP A 298 -18.33 -27.27 -20.82
N GLY A 299 -19.36 -26.61 -20.27
CA GLY A 299 -20.74 -27.10 -20.26
C GLY A 299 -21.06 -28.03 -19.09
N GLN A 300 -20.08 -28.40 -18.26
CA GLN A 300 -20.31 -29.21 -17.07
C GLN A 300 -20.99 -28.42 -15.96
N ILE A 301 -21.65 -29.13 -15.04
CA ILE A 301 -22.36 -28.51 -13.91
C ILE A 301 -21.97 -29.21 -12.61
N ILE A 302 -21.44 -28.44 -11.64
CA ILE A 302 -21.23 -28.90 -10.26
C ILE A 302 -22.50 -28.58 -9.46
N LYS A 303 -23.12 -29.60 -8.86
CA LYS A 303 -24.39 -29.50 -8.12
C LYS A 303 -24.15 -29.57 -6.62
N ASP A 304 -25.17 -29.15 -5.85
CA ASP A 304 -25.17 -29.29 -4.39
C ASP A 304 -24.86 -30.75 -3.98
N LYS A 305 -23.94 -30.90 -3.03
CA LYS A 305 -23.36 -32.13 -2.48
C LYS A 305 -22.38 -32.89 -3.38
N ASP A 306 -22.13 -32.44 -4.60
CA ASP A 306 -21.04 -33.02 -5.41
C ASP A 306 -19.70 -32.82 -4.69
N GLU A 307 -18.85 -33.84 -4.69
CA GLU A 307 -17.52 -33.72 -4.11
C GLU A 307 -16.63 -32.84 -4.99
N VAL A 308 -16.00 -31.85 -4.37
CA VAL A 308 -15.07 -30.94 -5.04
C VAL A 308 -13.75 -30.88 -4.29
N ILE A 309 -12.67 -30.66 -5.04
CA ILE A 309 -11.36 -30.33 -4.46
C ILE A 309 -11.33 -28.82 -4.23
N GLU A 310 -11.37 -28.41 -2.97
CA GLU A 310 -11.21 -27.01 -2.60
C GLU A 310 -9.74 -26.61 -2.59
N LEU A 311 -9.40 -25.60 -3.40
CA LEU A 311 -8.06 -25.05 -3.54
C LEU A 311 -7.86 -23.88 -2.58
N HIS A 312 -6.82 -23.99 -1.76
CA HIS A 312 -6.32 -22.91 -0.92
C HIS A 312 -4.89 -22.58 -1.31
N PHE A 313 -4.54 -21.32 -1.48
CA PHE A 313 -3.14 -20.96 -1.68
C PHE A 313 -2.35 -21.14 -0.37
N ASP A 314 -1.12 -21.61 -0.48
CA ASP A 314 -0.14 -21.60 0.61
C ASP A 314 0.18 -20.13 0.96
N ASN A 315 -0.30 -19.70 2.12
CA ASN A 315 -0.14 -18.32 2.59
C ASN A 315 1.33 -17.97 2.84
N SER A 316 2.16 -18.94 3.24
CA SER A 316 3.58 -18.74 3.48
C SER A 316 4.33 -18.48 2.18
N LYS A 317 3.99 -19.21 1.11
CA LYS A 317 4.56 -18.97 -0.23
C LYS A 317 4.03 -17.70 -0.85
N LEU A 318 2.74 -17.42 -0.74
CA LEU A 318 2.17 -16.15 -1.16
C LEU A 318 2.88 -14.97 -0.49
N LEU A 319 3.12 -15.04 0.82
CA LEU A 319 3.85 -14.03 1.57
C LEU A 319 5.31 -13.91 1.09
N ARG A 320 5.99 -15.03 0.82
CA ARG A 320 7.35 -15.03 0.26
C ARG A 320 7.41 -14.36 -1.12
N LEU A 321 6.53 -14.76 -2.03
CA LEU A 321 6.41 -14.18 -3.38
C LEU A 321 6.16 -12.67 -3.33
N MET A 322 5.30 -12.22 -2.41
CA MET A 322 4.97 -10.80 -2.24
C MET A 322 6.06 -9.99 -1.53
N THR A 323 6.85 -10.61 -0.65
CA THR A 323 7.96 -9.94 0.05
C THR A 323 9.24 -9.87 -0.78
N GLU A 324 9.42 -10.76 -1.75
CA GLU A 324 10.56 -10.77 -2.66
C GLU A 324 10.33 -10.00 -3.96
N ALA A 325 9.07 -9.79 -4.35
CA ALA A 325 8.73 -9.13 -5.58
C ALA A 325 8.99 -7.61 -5.53
N ARG A 326 9.62 -7.10 -6.59
CA ARG A 326 9.95 -5.66 -6.75
C ARG A 326 8.76 -4.81 -7.19
N SER A 327 7.69 -5.43 -7.69
CA SER A 327 6.48 -4.74 -8.16
C SER A 327 5.27 -5.67 -8.19
N MET A 328 4.06 -5.13 -8.35
CA MET A 328 2.85 -5.94 -8.45
C MET A 328 2.72 -6.71 -9.75
N MET A 329 3.27 -6.18 -10.83
CA MET A 329 3.42 -6.95 -12.06
C MET A 329 4.34 -8.15 -11.82
N HIS A 330 5.43 -7.96 -11.06
CA HIS A 330 6.34 -9.03 -10.67
C HIS A 330 5.63 -10.08 -9.79
N VAL A 331 4.78 -9.68 -8.84
CA VAL A 331 3.94 -10.62 -8.06
C VAL A 331 2.99 -11.40 -8.96
N ALA A 332 2.28 -10.72 -9.86
CA ALA A 332 1.32 -11.37 -10.76
C ALA A 332 2.02 -12.37 -11.69
N ILE A 333 3.13 -11.98 -12.32
CA ILE A 333 3.93 -12.85 -13.19
C ILE A 333 4.47 -14.06 -12.42
N ARG A 334 4.99 -13.86 -11.20
CA ARG A 334 5.45 -14.99 -10.39
C ARG A 334 4.32 -15.90 -9.97
N LEU A 335 3.18 -15.35 -9.54
CA LEU A 335 2.01 -16.14 -9.16
C LEU A 335 1.51 -16.98 -10.34
N ILE A 336 1.42 -16.39 -11.54
CA ILE A 336 1.09 -17.10 -12.78
C ILE A 336 2.05 -18.28 -12.99
N ARG A 337 3.37 -18.05 -12.91
CA ARG A 337 4.38 -19.12 -13.07
C ARG A 337 4.28 -20.21 -12.00
N GLU A 338 3.96 -19.85 -10.76
CA GLU A 338 3.78 -20.83 -9.68
C GLU A 338 2.50 -21.65 -9.84
N VAL A 339 1.43 -21.05 -10.37
CA VAL A 339 0.21 -21.79 -10.74
C VAL A 339 0.47 -22.70 -11.93
N GLU A 340 1.15 -22.23 -12.99
CA GLU A 340 1.57 -23.04 -14.15
C GLU A 340 2.37 -24.27 -13.73
N LYS A 341 3.30 -24.10 -12.79
CA LYS A 341 4.09 -25.22 -12.24
C LYS A 341 3.31 -26.10 -11.26
N GLY A 342 2.35 -25.51 -10.54
CA GLY A 342 1.60 -26.18 -9.49
C GLY A 342 0.51 -27.11 -10.01
N MET A 343 -0.16 -26.76 -11.10
CA MET A 343 -1.29 -27.53 -11.64
C MET A 343 -0.89 -28.95 -12.13
N PRO A 344 0.20 -29.15 -12.89
CA PRO A 344 0.66 -30.50 -13.26
C PRO A 344 1.09 -31.33 -12.06
N LYS A 345 1.72 -30.71 -11.05
CA LYS A 345 2.10 -31.40 -9.80
C LYS A 345 0.88 -31.86 -9.02
N LEU A 346 -0.16 -31.02 -9.00
CA LEU A 346 -1.44 -31.36 -8.39
C LEU A 346 -2.10 -32.55 -9.12
N ALA A 347 -2.06 -32.58 -10.45
CA ALA A 347 -2.55 -33.71 -11.24
C ALA A 347 -1.82 -35.00 -10.87
N ALA A 348 -0.48 -34.98 -10.87
CA ALA A 348 0.35 -36.12 -10.48
C ALA A 348 0.09 -36.58 -9.03
N GLN A 349 -0.24 -35.66 -8.12
CA GLN A 349 -0.56 -36.02 -6.75
C GLN A 349 -1.93 -36.70 -6.64
N ILE A 350 -2.93 -36.25 -7.39
CA ILE A 350 -4.30 -36.76 -7.35
C ILE A 350 -4.42 -38.08 -8.13
N ALA A 351 -3.59 -38.27 -9.17
CA ALA A 351 -3.63 -39.43 -10.03
C ALA A 351 -3.54 -40.76 -9.25
N GLY A 352 -4.42 -41.70 -9.59
CA GLY A 352 -4.43 -43.05 -9.02
C GLY A 352 -4.85 -43.16 -7.55
N ARG A 353 -5.34 -42.09 -6.93
CA ARG A 353 -5.78 -42.11 -5.52
C ARG A 353 -7.30 -42.19 -5.40
N GLN A 354 -7.76 -43.24 -4.71
CA GLN A 354 -9.18 -43.54 -4.49
C GLN A 354 -9.99 -42.38 -3.86
N GLU A 355 -9.35 -41.58 -3.01
CA GLU A 355 -9.96 -40.41 -2.34
C GLU A 355 -10.52 -39.36 -3.33
N PHE A 356 -10.04 -39.33 -4.58
CA PHE A 356 -10.43 -38.31 -5.55
C PHE A 356 -11.24 -38.85 -6.74
N GLU A 357 -11.58 -40.15 -6.77
CA GLU A 357 -12.29 -40.77 -7.91
C GLU A 357 -13.71 -40.22 -8.13
N HIS A 358 -14.36 -39.76 -7.06
CA HIS A 358 -15.73 -39.27 -7.06
C HIS A 358 -15.84 -37.74 -7.19
N VAL A 359 -14.71 -37.05 -7.21
CA VAL A 359 -14.65 -35.59 -7.35
C VAL A 359 -15.16 -35.15 -8.73
N GLN A 360 -16.02 -34.13 -8.74
CA GLN A 360 -16.61 -33.57 -9.95
C GLN A 360 -15.84 -32.34 -10.48
N GLY A 361 -15.09 -31.66 -9.62
CA GLY A 361 -14.25 -30.54 -10.04
C GLY A 361 -13.41 -29.91 -8.95
N LEU A 362 -12.59 -28.95 -9.36
CA LEU A 362 -11.84 -28.04 -8.49
C LEU A 362 -12.67 -26.80 -8.20
N TYR A 363 -12.58 -26.31 -6.97
CA TYR A 363 -13.35 -25.19 -6.47
C TYR A 363 -12.48 -24.27 -5.62
N GLY A 364 -12.67 -22.96 -5.71
CA GLY A 364 -12.01 -22.02 -4.83
C GLY A 364 -12.62 -20.64 -4.88
N ILE A 365 -12.30 -19.80 -3.90
CA ILE A 365 -12.71 -18.40 -3.88
C ILE A 365 -11.47 -17.52 -3.97
N SER A 366 -11.40 -16.68 -5.00
CA SER A 366 -10.25 -15.82 -5.24
C SER A 366 -10.64 -14.40 -5.61
N MET A 367 -9.86 -13.43 -5.10
CA MET A 367 -9.90 -12.05 -5.60
C MET A 367 -8.95 -11.80 -6.77
N ILE A 368 -8.00 -12.72 -7.01
CA ILE A 368 -7.11 -12.73 -8.17
C ILE A 368 -7.74 -13.68 -9.18
N ASN A 369 -8.76 -13.19 -9.87
CA ASN A 369 -9.56 -13.96 -10.83
C ASN A 369 -9.32 -13.54 -12.29
N ARG A 370 -8.75 -12.35 -12.52
CA ARG A 370 -8.34 -11.92 -13.85
C ARG A 370 -7.22 -12.83 -14.37
N GLY A 371 -7.45 -13.46 -15.51
CA GLY A 371 -6.54 -14.43 -16.10
C GLY A 371 -6.67 -15.85 -15.54
N ALA A 372 -7.61 -16.14 -14.62
CA ALA A 372 -7.83 -17.52 -14.17
C ALA A 372 -8.33 -18.43 -15.32
N GLU A 373 -9.05 -17.86 -16.26
CA GLU A 373 -9.57 -18.54 -17.46
C GLU A 373 -8.48 -19.13 -18.35
N GLN A 374 -7.28 -18.52 -18.38
CA GLN A 374 -6.14 -19.04 -19.16
C GLN A 374 -5.68 -20.42 -18.66
N PHE A 375 -5.97 -20.72 -17.39
CA PHE A 375 -5.67 -22.01 -16.76
C PHE A 375 -6.82 -23.02 -16.85
N GLY A 376 -7.95 -22.67 -17.48
CA GLY A 376 -9.15 -23.52 -17.60
C GLY A 376 -10.19 -23.30 -16.50
N PHE A 377 -10.02 -22.31 -15.61
CA PHE A 377 -11.03 -22.01 -14.60
C PHE A 377 -12.17 -21.17 -15.17
N SER A 378 -13.40 -21.55 -14.86
CA SER A 378 -14.58 -20.70 -14.96
C SER A 378 -14.58 -19.68 -13.83
N VAL A 379 -14.84 -18.40 -14.14
CA VAL A 379 -14.92 -17.32 -13.14
C VAL A 379 -16.38 -16.93 -12.91
N LEU A 380 -16.92 -17.33 -11.75
CA LEU A 380 -18.34 -17.19 -11.42
C LEU A 380 -18.56 -16.14 -10.31
N ASP A 381 -19.73 -15.50 -10.32
CA ASP A 381 -20.12 -14.55 -9.27
C ASP A 381 -20.35 -15.27 -7.93
N LEU A 382 -19.88 -14.68 -6.84
CA LEU A 382 -20.17 -15.18 -5.50
C LEU A 382 -21.61 -14.79 -5.11
N PRO A 383 -22.48 -15.74 -4.71
CA PRO A 383 -23.86 -15.44 -4.33
C PRO A 383 -23.92 -14.40 -3.20
N LYS A 384 -24.82 -13.41 -3.32
CA LYS A 384 -24.95 -12.35 -2.31
C LYS A 384 -25.55 -12.90 -1.02
N GLY A 385 -24.88 -12.67 0.11
CA GLY A 385 -25.34 -13.16 1.41
C GLY A 385 -24.34 -12.86 2.55
N LEU A 386 -24.57 -13.48 3.71
CA LEU A 386 -23.70 -13.32 4.88
C LEU A 386 -22.27 -13.83 4.59
N PHE A 387 -22.15 -14.98 3.91
CA PHE A 387 -20.88 -15.56 3.50
C PHE A 387 -20.09 -14.64 2.57
N ASP A 388 -20.72 -14.07 1.54
CA ASP A 388 -20.11 -13.07 0.66
C ASP A 388 -19.60 -11.84 1.41
N ARG A 389 -20.40 -11.30 2.35
CA ARG A 389 -20.00 -10.15 3.17
C ARG A 389 -18.78 -10.47 4.02
N MET A 390 -18.78 -11.61 4.71
CA MET A 390 -17.67 -12.04 5.56
C MET A 390 -16.40 -12.33 4.74
N THR A 391 -16.53 -13.03 3.61
CA THR A 391 -15.43 -13.37 2.72
C THR A 391 -14.82 -12.11 2.08
N ARG A 392 -15.64 -11.12 1.70
CA ARG A 392 -15.14 -9.81 1.25
C ARG A 392 -14.35 -9.08 2.34
N ILE A 393 -14.80 -9.13 3.60
CA ILE A 393 -14.10 -8.47 4.72
C ILE A 393 -12.77 -9.17 4.98
N TYR A 394 -12.77 -10.50 5.12
CA TYR A 394 -11.58 -11.30 5.36
C TYR A 394 -10.53 -11.12 4.26
N LEU A 395 -10.92 -11.26 2.99
CA LEU A 395 -10.00 -11.15 1.87
C LEU A 395 -9.50 -9.71 1.69
N LYS A 396 -10.31 -8.67 1.96
CA LYS A 396 -9.83 -7.28 2.00
C LYS A 396 -8.79 -7.05 3.10
N LEU A 397 -9.00 -7.62 4.29
CA LEU A 397 -8.01 -7.55 5.38
C LEU A 397 -6.71 -8.24 4.97
N LEU A 398 -6.80 -9.40 4.32
CA LEU A 398 -5.67 -10.15 3.79
C LEU A 398 -4.87 -9.33 2.76
N LEU A 399 -5.53 -8.67 1.79
CA LEU A 399 -4.86 -7.75 0.86
C LEU A 399 -4.24 -6.53 1.54
N LEU A 400 -4.85 -6.03 2.62
CA LEU A 400 -4.35 -4.86 3.35
C LEU A 400 -3.08 -5.19 4.15
N VAL A 401 -2.94 -6.45 4.57
CA VAL A 401 -1.78 -6.97 5.30
C VAL A 401 -0.67 -7.44 4.34
N LEU A 402 -1.03 -8.08 3.22
CA LEU A 402 -0.08 -8.75 2.34
C LEU A 402 0.50 -7.87 1.21
N HIS A 403 -0.05 -6.68 0.95
CA HIS A 403 0.28 -5.90 -0.24
C HIS A 403 0.90 -4.51 0.06
N PRO A 404 2.04 -4.13 -0.58
CA PRO A 404 2.71 -2.84 -0.36
C PRO A 404 1.84 -1.61 -0.62
N SER A 405 0.89 -1.72 -1.56
CA SER A 405 -0.12 -0.69 -1.92
C SER A 405 -1.59 -1.12 -1.70
N GLY A 406 -1.87 -2.02 -0.74
CA GLY A 406 -3.15 -2.75 -0.63
C GLY A 406 -4.42 -1.90 -0.59
N LYS A 407 -4.33 -0.63 -0.13
CA LYS A 407 -5.46 0.31 -0.10
C LYS A 407 -5.81 0.97 -1.44
N ARG A 408 -4.89 1.12 -2.41
CA ARG A 408 -5.21 1.72 -3.73
C ARG A 408 -6.16 0.83 -4.53
N ARG A 409 -5.96 -0.49 -4.48
CA ARG A 409 -6.74 -1.50 -5.22
C ARG A 409 -8.13 -1.77 -4.63
N VAL A 410 -8.32 -1.65 -3.31
CA VAL A 410 -9.66 -1.76 -2.68
C VAL A 410 -10.55 -0.56 -3.01
N LYS A 411 -9.95 0.58 -3.40
CA LYS A 411 -10.64 1.83 -3.74
C LYS A 411 -10.79 2.09 -5.24
N ASP A 412 -10.02 1.40 -6.07
CA ASP A 412 -10.07 1.57 -7.51
C ASP A 412 -11.36 0.97 -8.10
N LYS A 413 -12.24 1.83 -8.61
CA LYS A 413 -13.54 1.41 -9.17
C LYS A 413 -13.39 0.69 -10.52
N GLY A 414 -12.27 0.85 -11.22
CA GLY A 414 -11.99 0.24 -12.54
C GLY A 414 -11.46 -1.20 -12.47
N SER A 415 -10.85 -1.60 -11.36
CA SER A 415 -10.45 -2.99 -11.11
C SER A 415 -11.31 -3.58 -9.98
N LYS A 416 -12.52 -4.05 -10.29
CA LYS A 416 -13.35 -4.77 -9.31
C LYS A 416 -12.64 -6.04 -8.81
N LEU A 417 -11.83 -5.92 -7.77
CA LEU A 417 -11.30 -7.02 -6.96
C LEU A 417 -12.43 -7.54 -6.07
N THR A 418 -13.47 -8.05 -6.72
CA THR A 418 -14.55 -8.76 -6.06
C THR A 418 -14.13 -10.22 -5.94
N PRO A 419 -14.28 -10.85 -4.77
CA PRO A 419 -14.11 -12.29 -4.68
C PRO A 419 -15.07 -12.95 -5.67
N ARG A 420 -14.52 -13.89 -6.44
CA ARG A 420 -15.24 -14.70 -7.42
C ARG A 420 -14.99 -16.15 -7.06
N ILE A 421 -15.96 -16.99 -7.40
CA ILE A 421 -15.74 -18.42 -7.43
C ILE A 421 -14.88 -18.71 -8.66
N ILE A 422 -13.81 -19.46 -8.48
CA ILE A 422 -13.06 -20.10 -9.56
C ILE A 422 -13.36 -21.59 -9.50
N ALA A 423 -13.80 -22.17 -10.61
CA ALA A 423 -14.16 -23.58 -10.67
C ALA A 423 -13.72 -24.20 -11.99
N MET A 424 -13.31 -25.46 -11.96
CA MET A 424 -12.85 -26.23 -13.13
C MET A 424 -13.39 -27.65 -12.99
N SER A 425 -13.92 -28.24 -14.06
CA SER A 425 -14.36 -29.63 -14.01
C SER A 425 -13.14 -30.56 -13.96
N MET A 426 -13.34 -31.80 -13.48
CA MET A 426 -12.27 -32.80 -13.57
C MET A 426 -11.96 -33.17 -15.03
N GLU A 427 -12.91 -33.05 -15.96
CA GLU A 427 -12.70 -33.29 -17.40
C GLU A 427 -11.73 -32.26 -18.00
N GLU A 428 -11.97 -30.96 -17.76
CA GLU A 428 -11.06 -29.87 -18.16
C GLU A 428 -9.69 -29.99 -17.50
N PHE A 429 -9.67 -30.36 -16.21
CA PHE A 429 -8.43 -30.50 -15.45
C PHE A 429 -7.52 -31.60 -16.01
N TRP A 430 -8.05 -32.79 -16.23
CA TRP A 430 -7.28 -33.90 -16.80
C TRP A 430 -6.89 -33.64 -18.24
N HIS A 431 -7.76 -33.02 -19.04
CA HIS A 431 -7.44 -32.61 -20.40
C HIS A 431 -6.23 -31.66 -20.46
N ARG A 432 -6.14 -30.71 -19.52
CA ARG A 432 -5.04 -29.73 -19.51
C ARG A 432 -3.77 -30.19 -18.83
N TYR A 433 -3.88 -30.96 -17.75
CA TYR A 433 -2.76 -31.19 -16.82
C TYR A 433 -2.47 -32.68 -16.54
N GLY A 434 -3.31 -33.60 -17.03
CA GLY A 434 -3.05 -35.03 -16.94
C GLY A 434 -2.00 -35.48 -17.94
N ASN A 435 -1.22 -36.51 -17.58
CA ASN A 435 -0.49 -37.28 -18.58
C ASN A 435 -1.41 -38.35 -19.18
N GLY A 436 -1.10 -38.85 -20.38
CA GLY A 436 -1.95 -39.81 -21.10
C GLY A 436 -2.32 -41.08 -20.31
N ASP A 437 -1.52 -41.46 -19.31
CA ASP A 437 -1.73 -42.62 -18.43
C ASP A 437 -2.55 -42.30 -17.16
N ASP A 438 -2.73 -41.02 -16.82
CA ASP A 438 -3.46 -40.56 -15.62
C ASP A 438 -4.98 -40.50 -15.83
N PHE A 439 -5.42 -40.63 -17.09
CA PHE A 439 -6.84 -40.66 -17.45
C PHE A 439 -7.47 -41.97 -16.94
N THR A 440 -8.15 -41.90 -15.79
CA THR A 440 -9.09 -42.96 -15.44
C THR A 440 -10.12 -43.07 -16.57
N SER A 441 -10.46 -44.30 -16.97
CA SER A 441 -11.32 -44.60 -18.13
C SER A 441 -12.64 -43.80 -18.18
N LYS A 442 -13.10 -43.32 -17.02
CA LYS A 442 -14.24 -42.42 -16.79
C LYS A 442 -14.14 -41.06 -17.48
N TRP A 443 -12.94 -40.49 -17.66
CA TRP A 443 -12.75 -39.16 -18.26
C TRP A 443 -12.28 -39.21 -19.72
N SER A 444 -12.18 -40.40 -20.32
CA SER A 444 -11.62 -40.64 -21.67
C SER A 444 -12.51 -40.21 -22.85
N ALA A 445 -13.57 -39.44 -22.63
CA ALA A 445 -14.47 -38.97 -23.70
C ALA A 445 -13.89 -37.83 -24.56
N ALA A 446 -12.58 -37.86 -24.81
CA ALA A 446 -11.81 -36.83 -25.52
C ALA A 446 -12.33 -36.56 -26.96
N ALA A 447 -13.05 -37.50 -27.57
CA ALA A 447 -13.62 -37.31 -28.90
C ALA A 447 -14.82 -36.34 -28.96
N GLY A 448 -15.54 -36.13 -27.84
CA GLY A 448 -16.70 -35.22 -27.79
C GLY A 448 -16.43 -33.89 -27.07
N TYR A 449 -15.27 -33.75 -26.45
CA TYR A 449 -14.88 -32.54 -25.72
C TYR A 449 -14.50 -31.40 -26.69
N GLU A 450 -13.81 -31.70 -27.80
CA GLU A 450 -13.49 -30.71 -28.84
C GLU A 450 -14.75 -30.18 -29.54
N ASP A 451 -15.76 -31.03 -29.79
CA ASP A 451 -17.05 -30.63 -30.37
C ASP A 451 -17.86 -29.73 -29.42
N LYS A 452 -17.80 -29.99 -28.10
CA LYS A 452 -18.44 -29.15 -27.07
C LYS A 452 -17.77 -27.77 -26.94
N LEU A 453 -16.47 -27.67 -27.20
CA LEU A 453 -15.73 -26.40 -27.19
C LEU A 453 -16.06 -25.49 -28.39
N GLN A 454 -16.58 -26.03 -29.50
CA GLN A 454 -16.88 -25.31 -30.75
C GLN A 454 -18.30 -24.71 -30.84
N ALA A 455 -19.12 -24.80 -29.78
CA ALA A 455 -20.46 -24.21 -29.76
C ALA A 455 -20.45 -22.67 -29.95
N PRO A 456 -21.40 -22.08 -30.70
CA PRO A 456 -21.34 -20.68 -31.13
C PRO A 456 -21.45 -19.72 -29.93
N GLY A 457 -20.45 -18.83 -29.80
CA GLY A 457 -20.43 -17.78 -28.76
C GLY A 457 -19.09 -17.55 -28.05
N ARG A 458 -18.01 -18.26 -28.41
CA ARG A 458 -16.68 -18.08 -27.80
C ARG A 458 -15.70 -17.34 -28.72
N PRO A 459 -14.89 -16.38 -28.21
CA PRO A 459 -13.74 -15.87 -28.96
C PRO A 459 -12.69 -16.98 -29.14
N ALA A 460 -12.10 -17.05 -30.35
CA ALA A 460 -11.13 -18.07 -30.72
C ALA A 460 -9.96 -18.15 -29.73
N ALA A 461 -9.44 -19.37 -29.53
CA ALA A 461 -8.20 -19.60 -28.79
C ALA A 461 -7.11 -18.68 -29.36
N VAL A 462 -6.61 -17.77 -28.53
CA VAL A 462 -5.58 -16.82 -28.94
C VAL A 462 -4.31 -17.62 -29.16
N SER A 463 -3.96 -17.82 -30.45
CA SER A 463 -2.63 -18.25 -30.89
C SER A 463 -1.58 -17.44 -30.15
N HIS A 464 -0.50 -18.08 -29.65
CA HIS A 464 0.65 -17.46 -28.99
C HIS A 464 0.85 -15.99 -29.39
N ALA A 465 0.18 -15.10 -28.66
CA ALA A 465 0.31 -13.68 -28.90
C ALA A 465 1.64 -13.31 -28.27
N VAL A 466 2.65 -13.15 -29.13
CA VAL A 466 3.75 -12.23 -28.88
C VAL A 466 3.09 -10.98 -28.28
N TYR A 467 3.47 -10.65 -27.05
CA TYR A 467 2.99 -9.48 -26.35
C TYR A 467 3.16 -8.26 -27.26
N ASP A 468 2.09 -7.84 -27.94
CA ASP A 468 2.06 -6.56 -28.61
C ASP A 468 1.92 -5.50 -27.51
N ASN A 469 3.04 -4.81 -27.27
CA ASN A 469 3.16 -3.74 -26.28
C ASN A 469 2.24 -2.54 -26.57
N GLY A 470 1.45 -2.53 -27.65
CA GLY A 470 0.61 -1.40 -28.05
C GLY A 470 -0.66 -1.17 -27.22
N ASN A 471 -1.34 -2.21 -26.73
CA ASN A 471 -2.68 -2.04 -26.13
C ASN A 471 -2.69 -1.83 -24.60
N ALA A 472 -1.56 -2.03 -23.91
CA ALA A 472 -1.42 -1.65 -22.51
C ALA A 472 -1.14 -0.14 -22.32
N VAL A 473 -0.84 0.58 -23.41
CA VAL A 473 -0.45 1.99 -23.39
C VAL A 473 -1.65 2.94 -23.42
N ARG A 474 -2.80 2.55 -23.97
CA ARG A 474 -3.93 3.48 -24.18
C ARG A 474 -4.79 3.76 -22.95
N ASP A 475 -4.84 2.85 -21.98
CA ASP A 475 -5.68 3.04 -20.77
C ASP A 475 -4.88 3.40 -19.51
N PHE A 476 -3.55 3.46 -19.60
CA PHE A 476 -2.68 3.77 -18.47
C PHE A 476 -1.41 4.53 -18.91
N THR A 477 -1.57 5.78 -19.35
CA THR A 477 -0.56 6.85 -19.25
C THR A 477 -1.26 8.17 -18.84
N PRO A 478 -0.54 9.13 -18.22
CA PRO A 478 -0.86 9.81 -16.95
C PRO A 478 -2.26 10.38 -16.74
#